data_AF-A0A970MZH1-F1
#
_entry.id   AF-A0A970MZH1-F1
#
_cell.length_a   1.000
_cell.length_b   1.000
_cell.length_c   1.000
_cell.angle_alpha   90.00
_cell.angle_beta   90.00
_cell.angle_gamma   90.00
#
_symmetry.space_group_name_H-M   'P 1'
#
loop_
_entity.id
_entity.type
_entity.pdbx_description
1 polymer ?
#
loop_
_entity_poly.entity_id
_entity_poly.type
_entity_poly.pdbx_seq_one_letter_code
_entity_poly.pdbx_strand_id
1 'polypeptide(L)'
;MFIRILQAGIALMFINSASVADGVAGSLARQEGAQARVMWFDAEANMKTLSSQSGVQDMVEKCKSANINTIIVDVKPLAGTVLYNSEIAPKINAARYPKGYDLLQTMIDECKKARIPVYAAINVFSEGSKKAPGGPAYKHLDWQCIQYEVERVLSVEGAEPILLTRPNTLLRKGEVCLYGISSEPAGKLPENTFYVRVSHKGASLQSGTASGKAKISAPEDGYLLIGSGKAGDWLRDAVSAGKRFQLDTRDTLVRAGEAADMHQAIFVNPLHPEVRSYALSIIEEICTKYQVDGIVLDRMRYPGLYADFSDLSRQAFEKQLGRPVENWPRDIIVRTPTGCQDPERGPLFKDWLKFRAQTMRDFLAEARSTVKAVKPAARLGIYVGSWYPLYYDVGVNWGSPTNAAGYEWWPEGYEATGYADQVDFMCTGCYYTHPTRKDAIRAGDPEWMSVEAAAQESVNAVKDDTFVYASLYLLQYQRRPQAFAKAIAECLSNSQGCMLFDLVYARDYDWWDVLKSSFPTSTKAPHEVHGLLEKVRSANKRQASR
;
A
#
# COMPACT_ATOMS: atom_id res chain seq x y z
N MET A 1 -7.46 11.88 -0.95
CA MET A 1 -8.58 11.06 -0.41
C MET A 1 -9.51 10.82 -1.58
N PHE A 2 -9.52 9.59 -2.05
CA PHE A 2 -10.19 9.10 -3.26
C PHE A 2 -11.69 9.41 -3.21
N ILE A 3 -12.16 10.31 -4.07
CA ILE A 3 -13.60 10.48 -4.35
C ILE A 3 -13.73 10.64 -5.87
N ARG A 4 -14.52 9.74 -6.46
CA ARG A 4 -14.87 9.56 -7.88
C ARG A 4 -13.86 8.79 -8.74
N ILE A 5 -13.84 7.47 -8.53
CA ILE A 5 -13.60 6.54 -9.64
C ILE A 5 -14.94 6.33 -10.36
N LEU A 6 -14.85 6.36 -11.69
CA LEU A 6 -15.89 6.17 -12.68
C LEU A 6 -16.95 5.13 -12.30
N GLN A 7 -18.19 5.43 -12.68
CA GLN A 7 -19.26 4.47 -12.95
C GLN A 7 -18.92 3.59 -14.19
N ALA A 8 -17.74 2.99 -14.24
CA ALA A 8 -17.42 1.97 -15.22
C ALA A 8 -18.02 0.65 -14.72
N GLY A 9 -18.95 0.11 -15.50
CA GLY A 9 -19.82 -1.00 -15.11
C GLY A 9 -19.09 -2.22 -14.56
N ILE A 10 -19.12 -2.37 -13.24
CA ILE A 10 -19.01 -3.69 -12.61
C ILE A 10 -20.37 -4.35 -12.83
N ALA A 11 -20.45 -5.18 -13.86
CA ALA A 11 -21.60 -6.05 -14.04
C ALA A 11 -21.76 -6.91 -12.78
N LEU A 12 -22.94 -6.79 -12.15
CA LEU A 12 -23.35 -7.64 -11.03
C LEU A 12 -23.27 -9.12 -11.45
N MET A 13 -22.27 -9.84 -10.94
CA MET A 13 -22.44 -11.27 -10.72
C MET A 13 -23.00 -11.47 -9.32
N PHE A 14 -24.31 -11.68 -9.24
CA PHE A 14 -24.95 -12.26 -8.08
C PHE A 14 -24.40 -13.68 -7.89
N ILE A 15 -23.41 -13.85 -7.03
CA ILE A 15 -23.08 -15.15 -6.47
C ILE A 15 -23.95 -15.33 -5.23
N ASN A 16 -24.84 -16.30 -5.32
CA ASN A 16 -25.72 -16.77 -4.25
C ASN A 16 -24.88 -17.09 -3.00
N SER A 17 -25.20 -16.45 -1.86
CA SER A 17 -24.39 -16.48 -0.64
C SER A 17 -24.48 -17.83 0.10
N ALA A 18 -23.65 -18.79 -0.31
CA ALA A 18 -22.86 -19.51 0.68
C ALA A 18 -21.73 -18.56 1.12
N SER A 19 -21.34 -18.55 2.39
CA SER A 19 -20.32 -17.59 2.84
C SER A 19 -19.01 -17.86 2.10
N VAL A 20 -18.28 -16.82 1.68
CA VAL A 20 -16.97 -16.99 1.02
C VAL A 20 -15.95 -17.68 1.95
N ALA A 21 -16.23 -17.74 3.26
CA ALA A 21 -15.52 -18.59 4.22
C ALA A 21 -15.77 -20.10 4.05
N ASP A 22 -16.57 -20.55 3.09
CA ASP A 22 -16.83 -21.95 2.78
C ASP A 22 -15.87 -22.56 1.73
N GLY A 23 -14.86 -21.80 1.29
CA GLY A 23 -13.70 -22.34 0.56
C GLY A 23 -12.96 -23.43 1.34
N VAL A 24 -12.11 -24.18 0.66
CA VAL A 24 -11.38 -25.33 1.24
C VAL A 24 -10.56 -24.90 2.45
N ALA A 25 -9.89 -23.73 2.38
CA ALA A 25 -9.08 -23.21 3.47
C ALA A 25 -9.92 -22.90 4.71
N GLY A 26 -11.08 -22.25 4.53
CA GLY A 26 -12.00 -21.92 5.62
C GLY A 26 -12.59 -23.16 6.28
N SER A 27 -13.03 -24.13 5.48
CA SER A 27 -13.60 -25.38 5.97
C SER A 27 -12.58 -26.19 6.78
N LEU A 28 -11.38 -26.40 6.25
CA LEU A 28 -10.34 -27.18 6.95
C LEU A 28 -9.80 -26.45 8.20
N ALA A 29 -9.66 -25.11 8.16
CA ALA A 29 -9.28 -24.34 9.35
C ALA A 29 -10.32 -24.50 10.48
N ARG A 30 -11.61 -24.45 10.16
CA ARG A 30 -12.70 -24.69 11.13
C ARG A 30 -12.68 -26.10 11.71
N GLN A 31 -12.41 -27.12 10.88
CA GLN A 31 -12.30 -28.51 11.34
C GLN A 31 -11.17 -28.70 12.36
N GLU A 32 -10.05 -28.02 12.16
CA GLU A 32 -8.91 -28.01 13.09
C GLU A 32 -9.12 -27.05 14.29
N GLY A 33 -10.27 -26.36 14.34
CA GLY A 33 -10.58 -25.34 15.35
C GLY A 33 -9.65 -24.12 15.29
N ALA A 34 -8.95 -23.90 14.17
CA ALA A 34 -7.91 -22.89 14.00
C ALA A 34 -8.47 -21.55 13.49
N GLN A 35 -7.92 -20.45 13.98
CA GLN A 35 -8.29 -19.09 13.61
C GLN A 35 -7.12 -18.14 13.90
N ALA A 36 -6.64 -17.40 12.89
CA ALA A 36 -5.53 -16.47 13.12
C ALA A 36 -6.01 -15.21 13.84
N ARG A 37 -5.23 -14.75 14.81
CA ARG A 37 -5.44 -13.54 15.59
C ARG A 37 -4.10 -12.86 15.73
N VAL A 38 -3.82 -12.02 14.75
CA VAL A 38 -2.50 -11.45 14.52
C VAL A 38 -2.49 -10.01 15.02
N MET A 39 -1.51 -9.66 15.85
CA MET A 39 -1.24 -8.27 16.20
C MET A 39 0.02 -7.81 15.47
N TRP A 40 -0.08 -6.73 14.71
CA TRP A 40 1.07 -6.06 14.12
C TRP A 40 1.68 -5.10 15.13
N PHE A 41 3.01 -5.07 15.21
CA PHE A 41 3.81 -4.20 16.06
C PHE A 41 4.66 -3.33 15.13
N ASP A 42 4.11 -2.21 14.67
CA ASP A 42 4.87 -1.22 13.89
C ASP A 42 5.89 -0.54 14.82
N ALA A 43 7.17 -0.70 14.53
CA ALA A 43 8.21 -0.24 15.43
C ALA A 43 8.31 1.28 15.51
N GLU A 44 8.06 2.02 14.42
CA GLU A 44 8.13 3.48 14.43
C GLU A 44 6.94 4.10 15.18
N ALA A 45 5.74 3.56 15.03
CA ALA A 45 4.55 4.00 15.74
C ALA A 45 4.59 3.63 17.24
N ASN A 46 5.27 2.54 17.60
CA ASN A 46 5.38 2.06 18.98
C ASN A 46 6.76 2.29 19.61
N MET A 47 7.59 3.16 19.03
CA MET A 47 9.00 3.33 19.39
C MET A 47 9.22 3.48 20.90
N LYS A 48 8.41 4.31 21.58
CA LYS A 48 8.52 4.53 23.03
C LYS A 48 8.32 3.25 23.85
N THR A 49 7.34 2.43 23.47
CA THR A 49 7.00 1.19 24.18
C THR A 49 7.95 0.06 23.81
N LEU A 50 8.28 -0.08 22.52
CA LEU A 50 9.10 -1.19 22.04
C LEU A 50 10.60 -0.98 22.30
N SER A 51 11.02 0.21 22.74
CA SER A 51 12.41 0.52 23.12
C SER A 51 12.83 0.01 24.51
N SER A 52 12.05 -0.85 25.18
CA SER A 52 12.47 -1.49 26.43
C SER A 52 11.92 -2.90 26.56
N GLN A 53 12.66 -3.76 27.26
CA GLN A 53 12.21 -5.11 27.56
C GLN A 53 10.89 -5.13 28.35
N SER A 54 10.73 -4.24 29.34
CA SER A 54 9.50 -4.14 30.12
C SER A 54 8.30 -3.72 29.29
N GLY A 55 8.50 -2.81 28.32
CA GLY A 55 7.43 -2.38 27.42
C GLY A 55 7.05 -3.48 26.44
N VAL A 56 8.02 -4.22 25.90
CA VAL A 56 7.78 -5.42 25.09
C VAL A 56 7.01 -6.47 25.89
N GLN A 57 7.48 -6.79 27.10
CA GLN A 57 6.86 -7.77 27.98
C GLN A 57 5.38 -7.42 28.26
N ASP A 58 5.09 -6.19 28.68
CA ASP A 58 3.70 -5.74 28.96
C ASP A 58 2.79 -5.91 27.74
N MET A 59 3.27 -5.57 26.54
CA MET A 59 2.46 -5.71 25.31
C MET A 59 2.24 -7.17 24.91
N VAL A 60 3.26 -8.03 25.06
CA VAL A 60 3.15 -9.46 24.79
C VAL A 60 2.19 -10.13 25.79
N GLU A 61 2.25 -9.77 27.08
CA GLU A 61 1.33 -10.26 28.11
C GLU A 61 -0.11 -9.82 27.85
N LYS A 62 -0.33 -8.57 27.43
CA LYS A 62 -1.65 -8.09 27.02
C LYS A 62 -2.18 -8.84 25.80
N CYS A 63 -1.35 -9.04 24.77
CA CYS A 63 -1.70 -9.87 23.61
C CYS A 63 -2.11 -11.29 24.03
N LYS A 64 -1.32 -11.94 24.90
CA LYS A 64 -1.64 -13.26 25.46
C LYS A 64 -2.98 -13.26 26.18
N SER A 65 -3.23 -12.27 27.04
CA SER A 65 -4.47 -12.15 27.80
C SER A 65 -5.71 -11.95 26.91
N ALA A 66 -5.51 -11.38 25.73
CA ALA A 66 -6.54 -11.16 24.72
C ALA A 66 -6.63 -12.29 23.68
N ASN A 67 -5.96 -13.43 23.93
CA ASN A 67 -5.90 -14.59 23.04
C ASN A 67 -5.40 -14.27 21.61
N ILE A 68 -4.52 -13.28 21.47
CA ILE A 68 -3.70 -13.08 20.26
C ILE A 68 -2.73 -14.25 20.17
N ASN A 69 -2.63 -14.87 18.98
CA ASN A 69 -1.86 -16.10 18.77
C ASN A 69 -0.74 -15.97 17.74
N THR A 70 -0.53 -14.77 17.20
CA THR A 70 0.60 -14.44 16.34
C THR A 70 0.99 -12.99 16.53
N ILE A 71 2.28 -12.71 16.68
CA ILE A 71 2.81 -11.34 16.68
C ILE A 71 3.70 -11.15 15.46
N ILE A 72 3.42 -10.11 14.68
CA ILE A 72 4.30 -9.65 13.60
C ILE A 72 4.96 -8.36 14.08
N VAL A 73 6.28 -8.33 14.17
CA VAL A 73 7.04 -7.13 14.54
C VAL A 73 7.79 -6.57 13.34
N ASP A 74 7.54 -5.30 13.02
CA ASP A 74 8.32 -4.58 12.00
C ASP A 74 9.73 -4.30 12.50
N VAL A 75 10.72 -4.94 11.88
CA VAL A 75 12.13 -4.82 12.26
C VAL A 75 12.97 -4.05 11.23
N LYS A 76 12.40 -3.78 10.05
CA LYS A 76 12.96 -2.89 9.03
C LYS A 76 11.84 -1.98 8.47
N PRO A 77 11.56 -0.85 9.14
CA PRO A 77 10.57 0.13 8.70
C PRO A 77 10.92 0.82 7.38
N LEU A 78 10.04 1.72 6.95
CA LEU A 78 10.12 2.43 5.66
C LEU A 78 11.47 3.11 5.39
N ALA A 79 12.16 3.58 6.43
CA ALA A 79 13.43 4.30 6.31
C ALA A 79 14.62 3.42 5.89
N GLY A 80 14.46 2.10 5.78
CA GLY A 80 15.54 1.17 5.43
C GLY A 80 16.54 0.91 6.55
N THR A 81 16.33 1.50 7.73
CA THR A 81 17.10 1.18 8.94
C THR A 81 16.46 0.07 9.73
N VAL A 82 17.26 -0.72 10.45
CA VAL A 82 16.78 -1.84 11.27
C VAL A 82 16.76 -1.54 12.77
N LEU A 83 15.94 -2.29 13.52
CA LEU A 83 15.85 -2.23 14.99
C LEU A 83 16.48 -3.43 15.71
N TYR A 84 17.17 -4.31 14.98
CA TYR A 84 17.94 -5.43 15.52
C TYR A 84 19.44 -5.22 15.29
N ASN A 85 20.28 -6.16 15.71
CA ASN A 85 21.72 -6.11 15.46
C ASN A 85 22.04 -6.76 14.09
N SER A 86 22.20 -5.91 13.07
CA SER A 86 22.54 -6.32 11.71
C SER A 86 23.99 -6.00 11.37
N GLU A 87 24.64 -6.88 10.62
CA GLU A 87 25.93 -6.64 9.96
C GLU A 87 25.75 -6.05 8.54
N ILE A 88 24.53 -6.06 8.02
CA ILE A 88 24.20 -5.73 6.63
C ILE A 88 23.50 -4.36 6.57
N ALA A 89 22.42 -4.21 7.34
CA ALA A 89 21.54 -3.05 7.28
C ALA A 89 21.91 -1.99 8.33
N PRO A 90 21.79 -0.70 8.00
CA PRO A 90 22.09 0.36 8.95
C PRO A 90 21.10 0.32 10.11
N LYS A 91 21.59 0.34 11.34
CA LYS A 91 20.74 0.43 12.53
C LYS A 91 20.14 1.84 12.68
N ILE A 92 18.93 1.92 13.21
CA ILE A 92 18.30 3.21 13.54
C ILE A 92 19.18 4.02 14.52
N ASN A 93 19.19 5.35 14.36
CA ASN A 93 20.03 6.25 15.15
C ASN A 93 19.74 6.16 16.66
N ALA A 94 20.81 6.14 17.47
CA ALA A 94 20.77 6.15 18.94
C ALA A 94 20.03 7.35 19.56
N ALA A 95 19.88 8.47 18.84
CA ALA A 95 19.05 9.59 19.28
C ALA A 95 17.55 9.25 19.35
N ARG A 96 17.11 8.24 18.59
CA ARG A 96 15.71 7.79 18.50
C ARG A 96 15.46 6.45 19.18
N TYR A 97 16.53 5.70 19.50
CA TYR A 97 16.43 4.31 19.95
C TYR A 97 17.60 3.95 20.89
N PRO A 98 17.41 3.12 21.92
CA PRO A 98 18.49 2.83 22.87
C PRO A 98 19.70 2.18 22.18
N LYS A 99 20.90 2.68 22.51
CA LYS A 99 22.14 2.20 21.91
C LYS A 99 22.33 0.71 22.22
N GLY A 100 22.58 -0.08 21.19
CA GLY A 100 22.85 -1.52 21.31
C GLY A 100 21.64 -2.39 21.63
N TYR A 101 20.46 -1.81 21.82
CA TYR A 101 19.25 -2.57 22.09
C TYR A 101 18.78 -3.32 20.82
N ASP A 102 18.34 -4.55 20.98
CA ASP A 102 17.92 -5.43 19.89
C ASP A 102 16.44 -5.76 20.07
N LEU A 103 15.59 -5.09 19.29
CA LEU A 103 14.14 -5.30 19.37
C LEU A 103 13.78 -6.76 19.07
N LEU A 104 14.37 -7.31 18.00
CA LEU A 104 13.97 -8.62 17.50
C LEU A 104 14.32 -9.70 18.51
N GLN A 105 15.52 -9.66 19.09
CA GLN A 105 15.89 -10.61 20.15
C GLN A 105 14.97 -10.47 21.37
N THR A 106 14.67 -9.25 21.79
CA THR A 106 13.79 -9.01 22.94
C THR A 106 12.37 -9.52 22.69
N MET A 107 11.83 -9.29 21.49
CA MET A 107 10.53 -9.84 21.08
C MET A 107 10.52 -11.36 21.10
N ILE A 108 11.58 -12.00 20.59
CA ILE A 108 11.72 -13.47 20.60
C ILE A 108 11.72 -14.00 22.04
N ASP A 109 12.50 -13.40 22.92
CA ASP A 109 12.62 -13.85 24.31
C ASP A 109 11.28 -13.74 25.07
N GLU A 110 10.58 -12.62 24.94
CA GLU A 110 9.29 -12.42 25.61
C GLU A 110 8.16 -13.25 24.97
N CYS A 111 8.12 -13.36 23.64
CA CYS A 111 7.13 -14.18 22.94
C CYS A 111 7.32 -15.68 23.25
N LYS A 112 8.57 -16.15 23.38
CA LYS A 112 8.90 -17.52 23.81
C LYS A 112 8.39 -17.82 25.22
N LYS A 113 8.53 -16.89 26.17
CA LYS A 113 7.94 -17.04 27.52
C LYS A 113 6.41 -17.08 27.47
N ALA A 114 5.81 -16.25 26.61
CA ALA A 114 4.37 -16.20 26.43
C ALA A 114 3.80 -17.41 25.65
N ARG A 115 4.65 -18.12 24.87
CA ARG A 115 4.30 -19.15 23.88
C ARG A 115 3.44 -18.60 22.74
N ILE A 116 3.81 -17.42 22.25
CA ILE A 116 3.20 -16.80 21.06
C ILE A 116 4.23 -16.84 19.93
N PRO A 117 3.90 -17.40 18.74
CA PRO A 117 4.75 -17.29 17.57
C PRO A 117 5.05 -15.84 17.18
N VAL A 118 6.31 -15.57 16.83
CA VAL A 118 6.81 -14.25 16.46
C VAL A 118 7.40 -14.24 15.05
N TYR A 119 7.00 -13.23 14.29
CA TYR A 119 7.33 -13.06 12.89
C TYR A 119 8.04 -11.73 12.69
N ALA A 120 9.18 -11.74 11.98
CA ALA A 120 9.89 -10.52 11.63
C ALA A 120 9.31 -9.96 10.31
N ALA A 121 8.76 -8.75 10.36
CA ALA A 121 8.35 -8.01 9.17
C ALA A 121 9.45 -7.09 8.66
N ILE A 122 9.61 -7.03 7.34
CA ILE A 122 10.52 -6.11 6.67
C ILE A 122 9.82 -5.37 5.53
N ASN A 123 10.10 -4.09 5.37
CA ASN A 123 9.71 -3.33 4.18
C ASN A 123 10.73 -3.59 3.06
N VAL A 124 10.38 -4.40 2.06
CA VAL A 124 11.35 -4.98 1.10
C VAL A 124 11.99 -3.92 0.20
N PHE A 125 11.21 -3.16 -0.57
CA PHE A 125 11.74 -2.20 -1.56
C PHE A 125 11.64 -0.75 -1.10
N SER A 126 11.51 -0.53 0.21
CA SER A 126 11.53 0.79 0.83
C SER A 126 12.83 0.97 1.61
N GLU A 127 13.70 1.87 1.15
CA GLU A 127 15.05 2.03 1.70
C GLU A 127 15.37 3.47 2.09
N GLY A 128 14.35 4.30 2.30
CA GLY A 128 14.52 5.67 2.76
C GLY A 128 13.20 6.38 3.03
N SER A 129 13.25 7.50 3.75
CA SER A 129 12.07 8.30 4.10
C SER A 129 12.30 9.79 3.87
N LYS A 130 11.37 10.46 3.16
CA LYS A 130 11.39 11.92 2.96
C LYS A 130 11.12 12.69 4.26
N LYS A 131 10.41 12.10 5.23
CA LYS A 131 10.10 12.74 6.52
C LYS A 131 11.27 12.70 7.48
N ALA A 132 12.07 11.64 7.42
CA ALA A 132 13.27 11.45 8.21
C ALA A 132 14.39 11.01 7.27
N PRO A 133 15.04 11.96 6.56
CA PRO A 133 16.08 11.65 5.58
C PRO A 133 17.16 10.75 6.15
N GLY A 134 17.45 9.66 5.43
CA GLY A 134 18.32 8.57 5.86
C GLY A 134 17.91 7.23 5.26
N GLY A 135 18.78 6.23 5.39
CA GLY A 135 18.60 4.90 4.80
C GLY A 135 19.50 4.62 3.60
N PRO A 136 19.57 3.37 3.11
CA PRO A 136 20.38 3.00 1.96
C PRO A 136 20.07 3.80 0.69
N ALA A 137 18.81 4.18 0.44
CA ALA A 137 18.42 4.93 -0.75
C ALA A 137 19.09 6.32 -0.87
N TYR A 138 19.53 6.92 0.25
CA TYR A 138 20.27 8.19 0.23
C TYR A 138 21.77 8.02 -0.04
N LYS A 139 22.30 6.79 0.14
CA LYS A 139 23.70 6.45 -0.13
C LYS A 139 23.88 5.86 -1.54
N HIS A 140 22.85 5.16 -2.02
CA HIS A 140 22.80 4.50 -3.31
C HIS A 140 21.70 5.17 -4.15
N LEU A 141 22.03 6.31 -4.77
CA LEU A 141 21.05 7.08 -5.57
C LEU A 141 20.62 6.32 -6.84
N ASP A 142 21.50 5.46 -7.34
CA ASP A 142 21.30 4.54 -8.45
C ASP A 142 20.32 3.40 -8.14
N TRP A 143 20.14 3.05 -6.86
CA TRP A 143 19.12 2.08 -6.45
C TRP A 143 17.71 2.64 -6.54
N GLN A 144 17.52 3.96 -6.45
CA GLN A 144 16.18 4.54 -6.37
C GLN A 144 15.37 4.28 -7.64
N CYS A 145 14.06 4.03 -7.47
CA CYS A 145 13.15 4.07 -8.61
C CYS A 145 13.19 5.46 -9.26
N ILE A 146 13.04 5.48 -10.58
CA ILE A 146 12.81 6.67 -11.38
C ILE A 146 11.30 6.84 -11.57
N GLN A 147 10.80 7.95 -11.07
CA GLN A 147 9.42 8.39 -11.14
C GLN A 147 9.20 9.18 -12.43
N TYR A 148 8.14 8.84 -13.15
CA TYR A 148 7.61 9.65 -14.24
C TYR A 148 6.73 10.78 -13.68
N GLU A 149 7.23 12.01 -13.84
CA GLU A 149 6.55 13.25 -13.49
C GLU A 149 6.29 14.11 -14.72
N VAL A 150 5.54 15.17 -14.50
CA VAL A 150 5.22 16.15 -15.53
C VAL A 150 5.50 17.52 -14.95
N GLU A 151 6.47 18.22 -15.51
CA GLU A 151 6.64 19.65 -15.30
C GLU A 151 5.51 20.39 -16.00
N ARG A 152 5.02 21.44 -15.35
CA ARG A 152 3.85 22.19 -15.78
C ARG A 152 4.23 23.65 -15.86
N VAL A 153 4.12 24.24 -17.04
CA VAL A 153 4.44 25.64 -17.26
C VAL A 153 3.15 26.36 -17.61
N LEU A 154 2.78 27.33 -16.78
CA LEU A 154 1.65 28.20 -17.02
C LEU A 154 2.15 29.49 -17.67
N SER A 155 1.71 29.74 -18.89
CA SER A 155 2.09 30.92 -19.67
C SER A 155 0.86 31.80 -19.93
N VAL A 156 1.09 33.11 -19.94
CA VAL A 156 0.12 34.13 -20.35
C VAL A 156 0.88 35.11 -21.25
N GLU A 157 0.28 35.52 -22.37
CA GLU A 157 0.94 36.41 -23.33
C GLU A 157 1.48 37.69 -22.68
N GLY A 158 2.76 37.98 -22.90
CA GLY A 158 3.44 39.17 -22.34
C GLY A 158 3.67 39.13 -20.83
N ALA A 159 3.64 37.94 -20.21
CA ALA A 159 4.02 37.72 -18.82
C ALA A 159 5.07 36.59 -18.73
N GLU A 160 5.94 36.66 -17.71
CA GLU A 160 6.88 35.59 -17.42
C GLU A 160 6.14 34.28 -17.09
N PRO A 161 6.52 33.14 -17.69
CA PRO A 161 5.91 31.84 -17.39
C PRO A 161 6.12 31.42 -15.94
N ILE A 162 5.14 30.70 -15.38
CA ILE A 162 5.16 30.21 -14.01
C ILE A 162 5.29 28.69 -14.02
N LEU A 163 6.32 28.14 -13.38
CA LEU A 163 6.44 26.71 -13.14
C LEU A 163 5.49 26.27 -12.01
N LEU A 164 4.60 25.35 -12.32
CA LEU A 164 3.61 24.80 -11.39
C LEU A 164 4.09 23.45 -10.83
N THR A 165 4.88 23.50 -9.76
CA THR A 165 5.52 22.30 -9.18
C THR A 165 4.62 21.48 -8.23
N ARG A 166 3.41 21.96 -7.91
CA ARG A 166 2.58 21.37 -6.85
C ARG A 166 1.07 21.36 -7.19
N PRO A 167 0.62 20.60 -8.20
CA PRO A 167 -0.80 20.49 -8.50
C PRO A 167 -1.57 19.87 -7.33
N ASN A 168 -2.81 20.32 -7.10
CA ASN A 168 -3.72 19.80 -6.06
C ASN A 168 -3.15 19.79 -4.64
N THR A 169 -2.21 20.67 -4.31
CA THR A 169 -1.70 20.83 -2.94
C THR A 169 -2.21 22.11 -2.28
N LEU A 170 -2.02 22.23 -0.96
CA LEU A 170 -2.33 23.46 -0.21
C LEU A 170 -1.68 24.69 -0.84
N LEU A 171 -2.49 25.74 -1.04
CA LEU A 171 -2.01 27.03 -1.54
C LEU A 171 -0.96 27.62 -0.60
N ARG A 172 0.20 27.97 -1.16
CA ARG A 172 1.24 28.74 -0.45
C ARG A 172 1.14 30.22 -0.86
N LYS A 173 1.55 31.10 0.06
CA LYS A 173 1.51 32.54 -0.18
C LYS A 173 2.42 32.89 -1.36
N GLY A 174 1.88 33.55 -2.37
CA GLY A 174 2.64 34.00 -3.55
C GLY A 174 2.87 32.93 -4.62
N GLU A 175 2.28 31.74 -4.49
CA GLU A 175 2.31 30.70 -5.54
C GLU A 175 0.96 30.63 -6.27
N VAL A 176 1.00 30.25 -7.55
CA VAL A 176 -0.19 29.80 -8.29
C VAL A 176 -0.29 28.29 -8.15
N CYS A 177 -1.46 27.80 -7.76
CA CYS A 177 -1.77 26.37 -7.68
C CYS A 177 -2.74 25.95 -8.77
N LEU A 178 -2.48 24.80 -9.36
CA LEU A 178 -3.31 24.14 -10.37
C LEU A 178 -4.16 23.04 -9.73
N TYR A 179 -5.43 23.00 -10.09
CA TYR A 179 -6.41 22.02 -9.63
C TYR A 179 -7.19 21.40 -10.80
N GLY A 180 -7.41 20.09 -10.75
CA GLY A 180 -8.26 19.36 -11.67
C GLY A 180 -9.73 19.27 -11.24
N ILE A 181 -10.54 18.57 -12.04
CA ILE A 181 -12.01 18.44 -11.87
C ILE A 181 -12.44 17.81 -10.54
N SER A 182 -11.62 16.89 -10.01
CA SER A 182 -11.91 16.12 -8.78
C SER A 182 -11.21 16.67 -7.53
N SER A 183 -10.46 17.77 -7.67
CA SER A 183 -9.74 18.39 -6.55
C SER A 183 -10.44 19.66 -6.06
N GLU A 184 -10.82 19.68 -4.79
CA GLU A 184 -11.07 20.93 -4.07
C GLU A 184 -9.74 21.46 -3.51
N PRO A 185 -9.56 22.79 -3.39
CA PRO A 185 -8.44 23.35 -2.66
C PRO A 185 -8.41 22.78 -1.25
N ALA A 186 -7.36 22.03 -0.93
CA ALA A 186 -7.20 21.48 0.40
C ALA A 186 -7.06 22.65 1.39
N GLY A 187 -7.81 22.61 2.50
CA GLY A 187 -7.62 23.53 3.63
C GLY A 187 -8.34 24.88 3.55
N LYS A 188 -7.95 25.80 4.44
CA LYS A 188 -8.53 27.15 4.56
C LYS A 188 -7.78 28.09 3.62
N LEU A 189 -8.47 28.65 2.62
CA LEU A 189 -7.93 29.65 1.72
C LEU A 189 -7.59 30.95 2.49
N PRO A 190 -6.42 31.56 2.24
CA PRO A 190 -6.09 32.90 2.71
C PRO A 190 -7.16 33.92 2.30
N GLU A 191 -7.24 35.04 3.04
CA GLU A 191 -8.07 36.17 2.63
C GLU A 191 -7.65 36.70 1.25
N ASN A 192 -8.62 37.18 0.48
CA ASN A 192 -8.43 37.75 -0.86
C ASN A 192 -7.73 36.81 -1.86
N THR A 193 -7.91 35.50 -1.72
CA THR A 193 -7.42 34.52 -2.70
C THR A 193 -8.20 34.64 -4.00
N PHE A 194 -7.52 34.84 -5.13
CA PHE A 194 -8.15 34.92 -6.44
C PHE A 194 -8.17 33.54 -7.11
N TYR A 195 -9.25 33.23 -7.81
CA TYR A 195 -9.39 32.00 -8.57
C TYR A 195 -9.85 32.29 -10.00
N VAL A 196 -9.46 31.43 -10.93
CA VAL A 196 -9.97 31.40 -12.30
C VAL A 196 -10.19 29.97 -12.77
N ARG A 197 -11.38 29.71 -13.30
CA ARG A 197 -11.75 28.50 -14.03
C ARG A 197 -11.39 28.71 -15.49
N VAL A 198 -10.55 27.83 -16.02
CA VAL A 198 -9.99 27.96 -17.37
C VAL A 198 -10.43 26.74 -18.19
N SER A 199 -10.87 26.93 -19.43
CA SER A 199 -11.13 25.82 -20.36
C SER A 199 -9.83 25.17 -20.83
N HIS A 200 -9.89 23.94 -21.37
CA HIS A 200 -8.72 23.28 -21.98
C HIS A 200 -8.05 24.13 -23.08
N LYS A 201 -8.81 25.00 -23.77
CA LYS A 201 -8.28 25.94 -24.77
C LYS A 201 -7.65 27.19 -24.17
N GLY A 202 -7.65 27.36 -22.85
CA GLY A 202 -7.04 28.50 -22.16
C GLY A 202 -7.94 29.71 -21.93
N ALA A 203 -9.24 29.62 -22.20
CA ALA A 203 -10.16 30.74 -21.98
C ALA A 203 -10.60 30.82 -20.51
N SER A 204 -10.61 32.02 -19.94
CA SER A 204 -11.24 32.28 -18.64
C SER A 204 -12.75 32.10 -18.75
N LEU A 205 -13.30 31.12 -18.03
CA LEU A 205 -14.74 30.83 -18.00
C LEU A 205 -15.43 31.56 -16.85
N GLN A 206 -14.75 31.64 -15.71
CA GLN A 206 -15.25 32.30 -14.51
C GLN A 206 -14.08 32.63 -13.59
N SER A 207 -14.12 33.80 -12.97
CA SER A 207 -13.13 34.20 -11.96
C SER A 207 -13.78 34.89 -10.77
N GLY A 208 -13.09 34.92 -9.64
CA GLY A 208 -13.55 35.66 -8.47
C GLY A 208 -12.56 35.59 -7.31
N THR A 209 -13.00 36.11 -6.18
CA THR A 209 -12.25 36.06 -4.92
C THR A 209 -12.92 35.08 -3.97
N ALA A 210 -12.12 34.33 -3.21
CA ALA A 210 -12.57 33.42 -2.18
C ALA A 210 -11.67 33.49 -0.94
N SER A 211 -12.20 33.01 0.19
CA SER A 211 -11.47 32.92 1.46
C SER A 211 -12.09 31.81 2.31
N GLY A 212 -11.38 31.38 3.36
CA GLY A 212 -11.92 30.39 4.28
C GLY A 212 -12.08 29.00 3.64
N LYS A 213 -13.14 28.28 3.99
CA LYS A 213 -13.45 26.94 3.45
C LYS A 213 -14.35 27.02 2.21
N ALA A 214 -13.93 27.80 1.21
CA ALA A 214 -14.71 27.96 -0.02
C ALA A 214 -14.65 26.67 -0.87
N LYS A 215 -15.80 26.25 -1.41
CA LYS A 215 -15.89 25.12 -2.34
C LYS A 215 -15.80 25.62 -3.77
N ILE A 216 -14.65 25.40 -4.40
CA ILE A 216 -14.36 25.84 -5.77
C ILE A 216 -13.75 24.65 -6.49
N SER A 217 -14.40 24.17 -7.55
CA SER A 217 -13.91 23.10 -8.41
C SER A 217 -13.52 23.63 -9.79
N ALA A 218 -12.66 22.89 -10.48
CA ALA A 218 -12.40 23.08 -11.90
C ALA A 218 -13.65 22.76 -12.75
N PRO A 219 -13.76 23.37 -13.94
CA PRO A 219 -14.81 23.01 -14.91
C PRO A 219 -14.59 21.59 -15.45
N GLU A 220 -15.64 21.01 -16.06
CA GLU A 220 -15.55 19.65 -16.61
C GLU A 220 -14.49 19.51 -17.71
N ASP A 221 -14.40 20.53 -18.58
CA ASP A 221 -13.46 20.60 -19.71
C ASP A 221 -12.34 21.62 -19.45
N GLY A 222 -11.66 21.50 -18.32
CA GLY A 222 -10.55 22.40 -18.01
C GLY A 222 -9.94 22.24 -16.62
N TYR A 223 -9.43 23.35 -16.11
CA TYR A 223 -8.68 23.39 -14.86
C TYR A 223 -8.96 24.65 -14.05
N LEU A 224 -8.60 24.61 -12.77
CA LEU A 224 -8.75 25.71 -11.84
C LEU A 224 -7.36 26.21 -11.43
N LEU A 225 -7.15 27.52 -11.55
CA LEU A 225 -5.96 28.19 -11.03
C LEU A 225 -6.36 29.02 -9.81
N ILE A 226 -5.54 28.97 -8.77
CA ILE A 226 -5.73 29.73 -7.54
C ILE A 226 -4.43 30.39 -7.14
N GLY A 227 -4.48 31.67 -6.75
CA GLY A 227 -3.34 32.42 -6.27
C GLY A 227 -3.70 33.33 -5.10
N SER A 228 -2.75 33.56 -4.19
CA SER A 228 -2.90 34.53 -3.10
C SER A 228 -1.79 35.58 -3.13
N GLY A 229 -2.08 36.79 -2.65
CA GLY A 229 -1.17 37.93 -2.76
C GLY A 229 -0.78 38.21 -4.21
N LYS A 230 0.51 38.39 -4.48
CA LYS A 230 1.03 38.69 -5.83
C LYS A 230 0.60 37.68 -6.90
N ALA A 231 0.50 36.40 -6.56
CA ALA A 231 0.02 35.37 -7.49
C ALA A 231 -1.47 35.53 -7.82
N GLY A 232 -2.28 35.95 -6.84
CA GLY A 232 -3.69 36.24 -7.06
C GLY A 232 -3.88 37.50 -7.91
N ASP A 233 -3.06 38.53 -7.68
CA ASP A 233 -3.09 39.75 -8.49
C ASP A 233 -2.63 39.47 -9.92
N TRP A 234 -1.59 38.65 -10.12
CA TRP A 234 -1.17 38.21 -11.45
C TRP A 234 -2.29 37.50 -12.21
N LEU A 235 -3.04 36.59 -11.56
CA LEU A 235 -4.20 35.93 -12.18
C LEU A 235 -5.31 36.94 -12.51
N ARG A 236 -5.57 37.88 -11.61
CA ARG A 236 -6.59 38.93 -11.78
C ARG A 236 -6.27 39.85 -12.95
N ASP A 237 -5.02 40.24 -13.10
CA ASP A 237 -4.54 41.11 -14.17
C ASP A 237 -4.63 40.39 -15.53
N ALA A 238 -4.23 39.12 -15.58
CA ALA A 238 -4.37 38.29 -16.77
C ALA A 238 -5.84 38.16 -17.22
N VAL A 239 -6.76 37.91 -16.28
CA VAL A 239 -8.20 37.84 -16.57
C VAL A 239 -8.76 39.20 -17.00
N SER A 240 -8.43 40.28 -16.29
CA SER A 240 -8.90 41.64 -16.60
C SER A 240 -8.45 42.10 -17.99
N ALA A 241 -7.25 41.71 -18.40
CA ALA A 241 -6.72 41.99 -19.73
C ALA A 241 -7.26 41.06 -20.83
N GLY A 242 -8.17 40.12 -20.51
CA GLY A 242 -8.75 39.19 -21.48
C GLY A 242 -7.75 38.19 -22.07
N LYS A 243 -6.62 37.96 -21.38
CA LYS A 243 -5.55 37.09 -21.88
C LYS A 243 -5.93 35.61 -21.75
N ARG A 244 -5.34 34.77 -22.61
CA ARG A 244 -5.51 33.32 -22.57
C ARG A 244 -4.40 32.68 -21.75
N PHE A 245 -4.75 31.64 -21.00
CA PHE A 245 -3.81 30.83 -20.22
C PHE A 245 -3.38 29.61 -21.01
N GLN A 246 -2.08 29.41 -21.18
CA GLN A 246 -1.52 28.21 -21.80
C GLN A 246 -0.89 27.35 -20.70
N LEU A 247 -1.29 26.08 -20.64
CA LEU A 247 -0.72 25.10 -19.72
C LEU A 247 0.06 24.08 -20.52
N ASP A 248 1.37 24.28 -20.60
CA ASP A 248 2.27 23.36 -21.26
C ASP A 248 2.79 22.32 -20.26
N THR A 249 2.95 21.08 -20.74
CA THR A 249 3.49 19.99 -19.94
C THR A 249 4.74 19.40 -20.57
N ARG A 250 5.74 19.12 -19.75
CA ARG A 250 6.97 18.43 -20.15
C ARG A 250 7.15 17.18 -19.31
N ASP A 251 7.32 16.05 -19.98
CA ASP A 251 7.63 14.77 -19.34
C ASP A 251 9.00 14.84 -18.66
N THR A 252 9.07 14.45 -17.40
CA THR A 252 10.32 14.38 -16.63
C THR A 252 10.46 13.04 -15.92
N LEU A 253 11.70 12.56 -15.84
CA LEU A 253 12.07 11.37 -15.11
C LEU A 253 12.97 11.79 -13.95
N VAL A 254 12.51 11.57 -12.72
CA VAL A 254 13.18 12.04 -11.51
C VAL A 254 13.37 10.91 -10.53
N ARG A 255 14.42 10.96 -9.71
CA ARG A 255 14.62 9.96 -8.66
C ARG A 255 13.48 10.01 -7.64
N ALA A 256 13.11 8.86 -7.10
CA ALA A 256 12.07 8.71 -6.09
C ALA A 256 12.20 9.71 -4.91
N GLY A 257 13.43 9.94 -4.44
CA GLY A 257 13.75 10.89 -3.36
C GLY A 257 13.51 12.36 -3.72
N GLU A 258 13.55 12.71 -5.00
CA GLU A 258 13.37 14.07 -5.53
C GLU A 258 11.95 14.33 -6.04
N ALA A 259 11.21 13.25 -6.36
CA ALA A 259 9.84 13.31 -6.86
C ALA A 259 8.93 14.21 -6.00
N ALA A 260 8.26 15.19 -6.62
CA ALA A 260 7.29 16.04 -5.93
C ALA A 260 6.07 15.23 -5.48
N ASP A 261 5.65 14.25 -6.29
CA ASP A 261 4.42 13.49 -6.14
C ASP A 261 4.70 12.02 -5.79
N MET A 262 5.38 11.76 -4.67
CA MET A 262 5.62 10.40 -4.19
C MET A 262 5.30 10.23 -2.70
N HIS A 263 4.93 8.99 -2.36
CA HIS A 263 4.83 8.48 -0.99
C HIS A 263 6.00 8.93 -0.11
N GLN A 264 5.78 9.03 1.21
CA GLN A 264 6.83 9.40 2.17
C GLN A 264 8.06 8.48 2.16
N ALA A 265 7.92 7.30 1.59
CA ALA A 265 8.96 6.28 1.49
C ALA A 265 9.63 6.38 0.12
N ILE A 266 10.95 6.25 0.10
CA ILE A 266 11.76 6.22 -1.11
C ILE A 266 11.92 4.76 -1.49
N PHE A 267 11.28 4.40 -2.60
CA PHE A 267 11.35 3.04 -3.14
C PHE A 267 12.60 2.87 -4.01
N VAL A 268 13.17 1.68 -3.96
CA VAL A 268 14.30 1.24 -4.78
C VAL A 268 13.84 0.26 -5.86
N ASN A 269 14.58 0.20 -6.98
CA ASN A 269 14.22 -0.56 -8.16
C ASN A 269 14.29 -2.08 -7.89
N PRO A 270 13.17 -2.82 -7.99
CA PRO A 270 13.12 -4.27 -7.75
C PRO A 270 13.94 -5.13 -8.73
N LEU A 271 14.35 -4.58 -9.87
CA LEU A 271 15.21 -5.22 -10.86
C LEU A 271 16.70 -4.99 -10.58
N HIS A 272 17.06 -4.03 -9.73
CA HIS A 272 18.46 -3.70 -9.47
C HIS A 272 19.15 -4.86 -8.75
N PRO A 273 20.21 -5.47 -9.32
CA PRO A 273 20.82 -6.69 -8.76
C PRO A 273 21.28 -6.52 -7.32
N GLU A 274 21.91 -5.39 -6.99
CA GLU A 274 22.36 -5.11 -5.61
C GLU A 274 21.18 -4.91 -4.65
N VAL A 275 20.06 -4.34 -5.10
CA VAL A 275 18.86 -4.17 -4.26
C VAL A 275 18.27 -5.53 -3.93
N ARG A 276 18.17 -6.42 -4.92
CA ARG A 276 17.70 -7.79 -4.72
C ARG A 276 18.61 -8.54 -3.77
N SER A 277 19.92 -8.53 -4.03
CA SER A 277 20.92 -9.16 -3.17
C SER A 277 20.86 -8.63 -1.74
N TYR A 278 20.73 -7.32 -1.57
CA TYR A 278 20.62 -6.67 -0.26
C TYR A 278 19.39 -7.15 0.50
N ALA A 279 18.21 -7.09 -0.13
CA ALA A 279 16.96 -7.53 0.49
C ALA A 279 16.98 -9.02 0.88
N LEU A 280 17.49 -9.89 0.00
CA LEU A 280 17.63 -11.32 0.27
C LEU A 280 18.64 -11.60 1.40
N SER A 281 19.75 -10.86 1.45
CA SER A 281 20.76 -11.02 2.51
C SER A 281 20.24 -10.62 3.89
N ILE A 282 19.34 -9.64 3.98
CA ILE A 282 18.63 -9.29 5.22
C ILE A 282 17.71 -10.42 5.66
N ILE A 283 16.96 -11.01 4.73
CA ILE A 283 16.08 -12.17 5.01
C ILE A 283 16.92 -13.34 5.54
N GLU A 284 18.04 -13.65 4.86
CA GLU A 284 18.98 -14.68 5.26
C GLU A 284 19.59 -14.41 6.64
N GLU A 285 20.02 -13.18 6.93
CA GLU A 285 20.58 -12.80 8.22
C GLU A 285 19.56 -13.02 9.34
N ILE A 286 18.32 -12.58 9.16
CA ILE A 286 17.27 -12.76 10.16
C ILE A 286 17.02 -14.26 10.40
N CYS A 287 16.84 -15.05 9.33
CA CYS A 287 16.59 -16.48 9.45
C CYS A 287 17.76 -17.25 10.09
N THR A 288 18.99 -16.80 9.87
CA THR A 288 20.21 -17.43 10.40
C THR A 288 20.44 -17.08 11.86
N LYS A 289 20.35 -15.79 12.21
CA LYS A 289 20.75 -15.28 13.53
C LYS A 289 19.63 -15.38 14.57
N TYR A 290 18.37 -15.34 14.14
CA TYR A 290 17.23 -15.21 15.05
C TYR A 290 16.31 -16.43 15.02
N GLN A 291 15.79 -16.79 16.20
CA GLN A 291 14.79 -17.86 16.36
C GLN A 291 13.37 -17.35 16.15
N VAL A 292 13.11 -16.76 14.97
CA VAL A 292 11.76 -16.36 14.53
C VAL A 292 10.97 -17.55 13.97
N ASP A 293 9.65 -17.51 14.06
CA ASP A 293 8.76 -18.51 13.46
C ASP A 293 8.55 -18.27 11.95
N GLY A 294 8.81 -17.04 11.50
CA GLY A 294 8.73 -16.71 10.08
C GLY A 294 9.13 -15.28 9.74
N ILE A 295 9.07 -15.00 8.44
CA ILE A 295 9.28 -13.68 7.84
C ILE A 295 7.96 -13.20 7.24
N VAL A 296 7.67 -11.91 7.39
CA VAL A 296 6.54 -11.26 6.70
C VAL A 296 7.08 -10.14 5.81
N LEU A 297 6.75 -10.20 4.53
CA LEU A 297 7.15 -9.15 3.58
C LEU A 297 6.08 -8.05 3.55
N ASP A 298 6.50 -6.80 3.71
CA ASP A 298 5.69 -5.62 3.40
C ASP A 298 6.42 -4.78 2.34
N ARG A 299 5.70 -3.93 1.62
CA ARG A 299 6.23 -3.04 0.58
C ARG A 299 7.07 -3.77 -0.48
N MET A 300 6.78 -5.06 -0.71
CA MET A 300 7.28 -5.83 -1.86
C MET A 300 6.48 -5.44 -3.11
N ARG A 301 6.65 -4.20 -3.53
CA ARG A 301 5.88 -3.57 -4.62
C ARG A 301 6.61 -2.34 -5.14
N TYR A 302 6.16 -1.83 -6.28
CA TYR A 302 6.54 -0.51 -6.76
C TYR A 302 5.82 0.61 -5.97
N PRO A 303 6.33 1.86 -5.99
CA PRO A 303 5.70 2.96 -5.26
C PRO A 303 4.32 3.35 -5.84
N GLY A 304 4.09 3.12 -7.14
CA GLY A 304 2.84 3.40 -7.83
C GLY A 304 2.97 3.23 -9.34
N LEU A 305 1.95 3.66 -10.09
CA LEU A 305 1.82 3.36 -11.52
C LEU A 305 2.88 4.06 -12.37
N TYR A 306 3.32 5.23 -11.91
CA TYR A 306 4.28 6.10 -12.56
C TYR A 306 5.75 5.77 -12.20
N ALA A 307 6.02 4.55 -11.74
CA ALA A 307 7.37 4.06 -11.46
C ALA A 307 7.42 2.53 -11.66
N ASP A 308 8.54 1.92 -12.00
CA ASP A 308 9.87 2.51 -12.20
C ASP A 308 10.16 2.70 -13.70
N PHE A 309 10.53 3.91 -14.11
CA PHE A 309 10.84 4.25 -15.51
C PHE A 309 12.34 4.46 -15.76
N SER A 310 13.19 3.83 -14.95
CA SER A 310 14.65 3.83 -15.11
C SER A 310 15.08 3.17 -16.42
N ASP A 311 16.29 3.49 -16.88
CA ASP A 311 16.89 2.80 -18.05
C ASP A 311 17.02 1.29 -17.81
N LEU A 312 17.27 0.86 -16.57
CA LEU A 312 17.31 -0.56 -16.21
C LEU A 312 15.95 -1.23 -16.47
N SER A 313 14.86 -0.61 -16.01
CA SER A 313 13.51 -1.11 -16.21
C SER A 313 13.09 -1.06 -17.68
N ARG A 314 13.50 -0.01 -18.42
CA ARG A 314 13.30 0.07 -19.87
C ARG A 314 13.97 -1.09 -20.60
N GLN A 315 15.26 -1.29 -20.38
CA GLN A 315 16.04 -2.33 -21.06
C GLN A 315 15.51 -3.74 -20.77
N ALA A 316 15.13 -4.01 -19.51
CA ALA A 316 14.53 -5.28 -19.12
C ALA A 316 13.17 -5.51 -19.80
N PHE A 317 12.35 -4.46 -19.92
CA PHE A 317 11.06 -4.54 -20.60
C PHE A 317 11.20 -4.69 -22.11
N GLU A 318 12.07 -3.91 -22.76
CA GLU A 318 12.38 -4.04 -24.20
C GLU A 318 12.91 -5.45 -24.53
N LYS A 319 13.71 -6.03 -23.63
CA LYS A 319 14.17 -7.42 -23.76
C LYS A 319 13.01 -8.42 -23.69
N GLN A 320 12.04 -8.22 -22.78
CA GLN A 320 10.83 -9.06 -22.74
C GLN A 320 9.96 -8.89 -24.00
N LEU A 321 9.82 -7.66 -24.48
CA LEU A 321 9.06 -7.35 -25.69
C LEU A 321 9.74 -7.85 -26.97
N GLY A 322 11.05 -8.07 -26.95
CA GLY A 322 11.85 -8.42 -28.12
C GLY A 322 12.08 -7.25 -29.08
N ARG A 323 11.78 -6.01 -28.67
CA ARG A 323 11.96 -4.79 -29.46
C ARG A 323 12.09 -3.54 -28.58
N PRO A 324 12.72 -2.46 -29.08
CA PRO A 324 12.74 -1.18 -28.39
C PRO A 324 11.35 -0.57 -28.20
N VAL A 325 11.19 0.23 -27.16
CA VAL A 325 10.05 1.15 -26.98
C VAL A 325 10.43 2.49 -27.60
N GLU A 326 9.64 2.96 -28.57
CA GLU A 326 9.97 4.14 -29.36
C GLU A 326 9.80 5.43 -28.55
N ASN A 327 8.65 5.59 -27.90
CA ASN A 327 8.32 6.78 -27.11
C ASN A 327 8.29 6.43 -25.62
N TRP A 328 9.45 6.27 -24.99
CA TRP A 328 9.55 6.02 -23.54
C TRP A 328 9.30 7.30 -22.72
N PRO A 329 8.41 7.32 -21.70
CA PRO A 329 7.49 6.26 -21.25
C PRO A 329 6.08 6.33 -21.87
N ARG A 330 5.83 7.26 -22.79
CA ARG A 330 4.52 7.59 -23.37
C ARG A 330 3.81 6.43 -24.07
N ASP A 331 4.52 5.50 -24.69
CA ASP A 331 3.93 4.29 -25.29
C ASP A 331 3.32 3.35 -24.24
N ILE A 332 3.69 3.52 -22.96
CA ILE A 332 3.13 2.80 -21.82
C ILE A 332 2.03 3.65 -21.19
N ILE A 333 2.38 4.86 -20.77
CA ILE A 333 1.48 5.72 -20.00
C ILE A 333 1.83 7.19 -20.20
N VAL A 334 0.81 8.04 -20.27
CA VAL A 334 0.95 9.50 -20.28
C VAL A 334 0.24 10.07 -19.05
N ARG A 335 0.98 10.85 -18.27
CA ARG A 335 0.46 11.46 -17.05
C ARG A 335 -0.25 12.77 -17.36
N THR A 336 -1.45 12.96 -16.81
CA THR A 336 -2.22 14.18 -17.08
C THR A 336 -1.63 15.41 -16.37
N PRO A 337 -1.85 16.63 -16.90
CA PRO A 337 -1.34 17.86 -16.30
C PRO A 337 -1.84 18.10 -14.88
N THR A 338 -2.94 17.49 -14.44
CA THR A 338 -3.41 17.65 -13.05
C THR A 338 -3.14 16.42 -12.21
N GLY A 339 -2.93 15.24 -12.80
CA GLY A 339 -2.76 13.98 -12.06
C GLY A 339 -4.02 13.53 -11.29
N CYS A 340 -5.16 14.20 -11.50
CA CYS A 340 -6.45 13.92 -10.86
C CYS A 340 -7.38 13.05 -11.72
N GLN A 341 -6.99 12.82 -12.97
CA GLN A 341 -7.69 11.95 -13.91
C GLN A 341 -6.92 10.65 -14.06
N ASP A 342 -7.61 9.60 -14.51
CA ASP A 342 -6.95 8.39 -14.96
C ASP A 342 -5.91 8.76 -16.04
N PRO A 343 -4.72 8.14 -15.99
CA PRO A 343 -3.72 8.39 -17.00
C PRO A 343 -4.22 7.92 -18.37
N GLU A 344 -3.72 8.56 -19.41
CA GLU A 344 -3.86 8.03 -20.75
C GLU A 344 -2.97 6.78 -20.88
N ARG A 345 -3.59 5.66 -21.26
CA ARG A 345 -2.95 4.35 -21.36
C ARG A 345 -2.47 4.15 -22.79
N GLY A 346 -1.16 4.00 -22.96
CA GLY A 346 -0.55 3.75 -24.26
C GLY A 346 -0.72 2.29 -24.72
N PRO A 347 -0.31 1.97 -25.97
CA PRO A 347 -0.45 0.63 -26.54
C PRO A 347 0.27 -0.46 -25.75
N LEU A 348 1.34 -0.14 -25.01
CA LEU A 348 2.13 -1.09 -24.21
C LEU A 348 1.72 -1.16 -22.74
N PHE A 349 0.64 -0.47 -22.34
CA PHE A 349 0.23 -0.37 -20.94
C PHE A 349 0.02 -1.75 -20.30
N LYS A 350 -0.70 -2.65 -20.97
CA LYS A 350 -1.02 -3.97 -20.43
C LYS A 350 0.22 -4.87 -20.33
N ASP A 351 1.09 -4.88 -21.35
CA ASP A 351 2.35 -5.61 -21.32
C ASP A 351 3.25 -5.15 -20.16
N TRP A 352 3.26 -3.84 -19.91
CA TRP A 352 3.99 -3.24 -18.78
C TRP A 352 3.45 -3.71 -17.43
N LEU A 353 2.12 -3.79 -17.25
CA LEU A 353 1.53 -4.33 -16.03
C LEU A 353 1.96 -5.78 -15.79
N LYS A 354 1.91 -6.62 -16.83
CA LYS A 354 2.33 -8.03 -16.75
C LYS A 354 3.81 -8.17 -16.40
N PHE A 355 4.68 -7.39 -17.04
CA PHE A 355 6.13 -7.37 -16.73
C PHE A 355 6.41 -7.03 -15.27
N ARG A 356 5.75 -5.99 -14.74
CA ARG A 356 5.93 -5.57 -13.34
C ARG A 356 5.42 -6.61 -12.34
N ALA A 357 4.25 -7.20 -12.60
CA ALA A 357 3.71 -8.26 -11.77
C ALA A 357 4.60 -9.51 -11.78
N GLN A 358 5.14 -9.89 -12.96
CA GLN A 358 6.09 -11.00 -13.07
C GLN A 358 7.37 -10.73 -12.26
N THR A 359 7.91 -9.51 -12.33
CA THR A 359 9.09 -9.10 -11.54
C THR A 359 8.88 -9.33 -10.03
N MET A 360 7.67 -9.05 -9.54
CA MET A 360 7.30 -9.27 -8.13
C MET A 360 7.17 -10.76 -7.80
N ARG A 361 6.55 -11.55 -8.69
CA ARG A 361 6.45 -13.01 -8.54
C ARG A 361 7.83 -13.67 -8.48
N ASP A 362 8.76 -13.23 -9.33
CA ASP A 362 10.11 -13.77 -9.40
C ASP A 362 10.92 -13.45 -8.14
N PHE A 363 10.85 -12.20 -7.66
CA PHE A 363 11.49 -11.83 -6.39
C PHE A 363 10.93 -12.64 -5.20
N LEU A 364 9.61 -12.83 -5.14
CA LEU A 364 9.02 -13.63 -4.06
C LEU A 364 9.48 -15.08 -4.09
N ALA A 365 9.72 -15.64 -5.27
CA ALA A 365 10.23 -17.00 -5.42
C ALA A 365 11.67 -17.11 -4.89
N GLU A 366 12.50 -16.10 -5.15
CA GLU A 366 13.85 -15.98 -4.57
C GLU A 366 13.78 -15.83 -3.05
N ALA A 367 12.95 -14.92 -2.54
CA ALA A 367 12.78 -14.72 -1.10
C ALA A 367 12.30 -16.00 -0.39
N ARG A 368 11.34 -16.72 -0.96
CA ARG A 368 10.90 -18.03 -0.45
C ARG A 368 12.04 -19.03 -0.45
N SER A 369 12.81 -19.10 -1.53
CA SER A 369 13.95 -20.02 -1.64
C SER A 369 15.00 -19.73 -0.57
N THR A 370 15.34 -18.45 -0.36
CA THR A 370 16.26 -18.02 0.71
C THR A 370 15.77 -18.42 2.09
N VAL A 371 14.49 -18.14 2.44
CA VAL A 371 13.92 -18.54 3.73
C VAL A 371 13.98 -20.06 3.92
N LYS A 372 13.54 -20.83 2.93
CA LYS A 372 13.44 -22.29 3.06
C LYS A 372 14.81 -22.97 3.05
N ALA A 373 15.82 -22.40 2.39
CA ALA A 373 17.19 -22.92 2.40
C ALA A 373 17.84 -22.81 3.79
N VAL A 374 17.63 -21.69 4.47
CA VAL A 374 18.24 -21.39 5.78
C VAL A 374 17.42 -21.97 6.93
N LYS A 375 16.09 -21.85 6.86
CA LYS A 375 15.17 -22.22 7.94
C LYS A 375 13.91 -22.89 7.37
N PRO A 376 13.98 -24.18 6.96
CA PRO A 376 12.89 -24.87 6.25
C PRO A 376 11.51 -24.82 6.95
N ALA A 377 11.51 -24.83 8.29
CA ALA A 377 10.28 -24.76 9.09
C ALA A 377 9.65 -23.37 9.12
N ALA A 378 10.42 -22.30 8.87
CA ALA A 378 9.95 -20.93 8.97
C ALA A 378 8.85 -20.65 7.95
N ARG A 379 7.83 -19.92 8.38
CA ARG A 379 6.72 -19.52 7.53
C ARG A 379 7.06 -18.23 6.77
N LEU A 380 6.53 -18.09 5.57
CA LEU A 380 6.63 -16.86 4.78
C LEU A 380 5.23 -16.25 4.63
N GLY A 381 5.03 -15.10 5.25
CA GLY A 381 3.83 -14.28 5.10
C GLY A 381 4.06 -13.05 4.24
N ILE A 382 2.97 -12.41 3.81
CA ILE A 382 3.03 -11.13 3.11
C ILE A 382 1.85 -10.23 3.47
N TYR A 383 2.09 -8.93 3.54
CA TYR A 383 1.03 -7.92 3.62
C TYR A 383 0.76 -7.32 2.23
N VAL A 384 -0.53 -7.19 1.89
CA VAL A 384 -1.00 -6.50 0.68
C VAL A 384 -2.27 -5.70 0.97
N GLY A 385 -2.64 -4.77 0.09
CA GLY A 385 -3.93 -4.06 0.21
C GLY A 385 -5.05 -4.88 -0.44
N SER A 386 -6.22 -4.94 0.19
CA SER A 386 -7.38 -5.75 -0.26
C SER A 386 -7.97 -5.33 -1.62
N TRP A 387 -7.57 -4.18 -2.15
CA TRP A 387 -8.04 -3.57 -3.41
C TRP A 387 -7.51 -4.32 -4.65
N TYR A 388 -7.79 -5.61 -4.80
CA TYR A 388 -7.26 -6.46 -5.88
C TYR A 388 -7.43 -5.84 -7.29
N PRO A 389 -8.61 -5.29 -7.66
CA PRO A 389 -8.82 -4.72 -8.99
C PRO A 389 -7.94 -3.49 -9.30
N LEU A 390 -7.36 -2.86 -8.28
CA LEU A 390 -6.54 -1.65 -8.39
C LEU A 390 -5.07 -1.91 -8.05
N TYR A 391 -4.72 -3.11 -7.60
CA TYR A 391 -3.38 -3.39 -7.08
C TYR A 391 -2.31 -3.47 -8.19
N TYR A 392 -2.72 -3.54 -9.46
CA TYR A 392 -1.82 -3.39 -10.60
C TYR A 392 -1.06 -2.06 -10.58
N ASP A 393 -1.62 -1.00 -9.94
CA ASP A 393 -0.96 0.30 -9.82
C ASP A 393 0.41 0.18 -9.16
N VAL A 394 0.58 -0.76 -8.24
CA VAL A 394 1.83 -0.99 -7.51
C VAL A 394 2.62 -2.17 -8.09
N GLY A 395 2.25 -2.63 -9.29
CA GLY A 395 2.94 -3.65 -10.06
C GLY A 395 2.90 -5.04 -9.43
N VAL A 396 1.82 -5.37 -8.72
CA VAL A 396 1.68 -6.64 -8.00
C VAL A 396 0.40 -7.35 -8.42
N ASN A 397 0.51 -8.65 -8.67
CA ASN A 397 -0.61 -9.58 -8.67
C ASN A 397 -0.47 -10.54 -7.48
N TRP A 398 -1.17 -10.26 -6.37
CA TRP A 398 -1.10 -11.09 -5.16
C TRP A 398 -2.10 -12.26 -5.16
N GLY A 399 -2.92 -12.40 -6.19
CA GLY A 399 -3.90 -13.48 -6.29
C GLY A 399 -3.27 -14.83 -6.62
N SER A 400 -4.12 -15.84 -6.75
CA SER A 400 -3.74 -17.16 -7.25
C SER A 400 -3.21 -17.07 -8.69
N PRO A 401 -2.20 -17.87 -9.06
CA PRO A 401 -1.82 -18.04 -10.47
C PRO A 401 -2.95 -18.62 -11.34
N THR A 402 -4.04 -19.10 -10.73
CA THR A 402 -5.24 -19.63 -11.41
C THR A 402 -6.42 -18.66 -11.36
N ASN A 403 -6.21 -17.43 -10.88
CA ASN A 403 -7.28 -16.45 -10.78
C ASN A 403 -7.58 -15.80 -12.13
N ALA A 404 -8.72 -16.15 -12.74
CA ALA A 404 -9.21 -15.57 -13.98
C ALA A 404 -10.24 -14.46 -13.70
N ALA A 405 -9.79 -13.36 -13.07
CA ALA A 405 -10.68 -12.27 -12.67
C ALA A 405 -11.28 -11.49 -13.86
N GLY A 406 -10.55 -11.43 -14.99
CA GLY A 406 -11.08 -10.91 -16.25
C GLY A 406 -11.40 -9.40 -16.25
N TYR A 407 -10.72 -8.59 -15.44
CA TYR A 407 -10.90 -7.13 -15.46
C TYR A 407 -10.56 -6.54 -16.84
N GLU A 408 -11.17 -5.41 -17.21
CA GLU A 408 -10.93 -4.75 -18.51
C GLU A 408 -9.44 -4.47 -18.78
N TRP A 409 -8.69 -4.10 -17.74
CA TRP A 409 -7.26 -3.83 -17.82
C TRP A 409 -6.40 -5.09 -17.89
N TRP A 410 -6.94 -6.27 -17.58
CA TRP A 410 -6.23 -7.55 -17.45
C TRP A 410 -5.73 -8.05 -18.82
N PRO A 411 -4.41 -8.18 -19.03
CA PRO A 411 -3.87 -8.82 -20.24
C PRO A 411 -4.01 -10.34 -20.21
N GLU A 412 -3.93 -10.96 -21.39
CA GLU A 412 -3.82 -12.40 -21.53
C GLU A 412 -2.60 -12.96 -20.77
N GLY A 413 -2.81 -14.02 -19.99
CA GLY A 413 -1.77 -14.68 -19.21
C GLY A 413 -1.31 -13.89 -17.98
N TYR A 414 -2.01 -12.82 -17.57
CA TYR A 414 -1.66 -12.06 -16.38
C TYR A 414 -1.86 -12.87 -15.10
N GLU A 415 -2.81 -13.79 -15.08
CA GLU A 415 -3.06 -14.72 -13.98
C GLU A 415 -1.79 -15.46 -13.55
N ALA A 416 -0.95 -15.88 -14.50
CA ALA A 416 0.30 -16.61 -14.20
C ALA A 416 1.33 -15.79 -13.37
N THR A 417 1.16 -14.46 -13.31
CA THR A 417 1.98 -13.58 -12.47
C THR A 417 1.50 -13.54 -11.01
N GLY A 418 0.32 -14.09 -10.71
CA GLY A 418 -0.24 -14.21 -9.36
C GLY A 418 0.69 -15.03 -8.47
N TYR A 419 0.91 -14.63 -7.21
CA TYR A 419 1.90 -15.28 -6.34
C TYR A 419 1.38 -15.85 -5.02
N ALA A 420 0.06 -15.96 -4.84
CA ALA A 420 -0.52 -16.52 -3.61
C ALA A 420 0.01 -17.95 -3.28
N ASP A 421 0.36 -18.73 -4.29
CA ASP A 421 0.95 -20.08 -4.17
C ASP A 421 2.34 -20.10 -3.50
N GLN A 422 3.01 -18.95 -3.40
CA GLN A 422 4.36 -18.83 -2.86
C GLN A 422 4.42 -18.43 -1.39
N VAL A 423 3.29 -18.12 -0.74
CA VAL A 423 3.25 -17.72 0.67
C VAL A 423 2.42 -18.67 1.51
N ASP A 424 2.75 -18.74 2.79
CA ASP A 424 2.10 -19.62 3.75
C ASP A 424 0.85 -18.94 4.37
N PHE A 425 0.82 -17.61 4.42
CA PHE A 425 -0.38 -16.79 4.68
C PHE A 425 -0.26 -15.37 4.10
N MET A 426 -1.39 -14.68 3.97
CA MET A 426 -1.48 -13.32 3.47
C MET A 426 -2.36 -12.46 4.38
N CYS A 427 -1.85 -11.30 4.79
CA CYS A 427 -2.61 -10.27 5.49
C CYS A 427 -3.10 -9.23 4.47
N THR A 428 -4.42 -9.13 4.28
CA THR A 428 -4.99 -8.17 3.32
C THR A 428 -5.59 -6.96 4.03
N GLY A 429 -5.11 -5.76 3.69
CA GLY A 429 -5.57 -4.50 4.28
C GLY A 429 -7.02 -4.16 3.92
N CYS A 430 -7.97 -4.66 4.70
CA CYS A 430 -9.40 -4.33 4.66
C CYS A 430 -9.67 -3.03 5.44
N TYR A 431 -8.93 -1.98 5.08
CA TYR A 431 -8.92 -0.71 5.82
C TYR A 431 -10.14 0.15 5.47
N TYR A 432 -11.31 -0.25 5.96
CA TYR A 432 -12.59 0.41 5.77
C TYR A 432 -13.26 0.76 7.10
N THR A 433 -13.92 1.92 7.16
CA THR A 433 -14.65 2.34 8.35
C THR A 433 -15.95 1.58 8.57
N HIS A 434 -16.50 0.95 7.53
CA HIS A 434 -17.77 0.23 7.57
C HIS A 434 -17.53 -1.26 7.73
N PRO A 435 -18.00 -1.90 8.81
CA PRO A 435 -17.86 -3.34 8.98
C PRO A 435 -18.56 -4.13 7.86
N THR A 436 -19.84 -3.84 7.60
CA THR A 436 -20.66 -4.60 6.62
C THR A 436 -21.00 -3.80 5.38
N ARG A 437 -21.34 -4.49 4.29
CA ARG A 437 -21.92 -3.89 3.06
C ARG A 437 -23.14 -3.02 3.40
N LYS A 438 -23.99 -3.50 4.32
CA LYS A 438 -25.17 -2.78 4.81
C LYS A 438 -24.84 -1.51 5.58
N ASP A 439 -23.70 -1.46 6.29
CA ASP A 439 -23.26 -0.24 6.98
C ASP A 439 -22.80 0.81 5.95
N ALA A 440 -22.05 0.38 4.92
CA ALA A 440 -21.61 1.25 3.83
C ALA A 440 -22.79 1.85 3.06
N ILE A 441 -23.74 1.03 2.61
CA ILE A 441 -24.94 1.49 1.90
C ILE A 441 -25.74 2.49 2.76
N ARG A 442 -25.91 2.21 4.06
CA ARG A 442 -26.61 3.13 4.98
C ARG A 442 -25.90 4.47 5.15
N ALA A 443 -24.58 4.50 5.00
CA ALA A 443 -23.79 5.73 5.01
C ALA A 443 -23.77 6.47 3.66
N GLY A 444 -24.38 5.90 2.62
CA GLY A 444 -24.36 6.43 1.25
C GLY A 444 -23.08 6.09 0.48
N ASP A 445 -22.24 5.20 1.02
CA ASP A 445 -21.02 4.73 0.37
C ASP A 445 -21.29 3.45 -0.46
N PRO A 446 -20.49 3.19 -1.51
CA PRO A 446 -20.56 1.93 -2.26
C PRO A 446 -20.37 0.71 -1.34
N GLU A 447 -21.12 -0.36 -1.58
CA GLU A 447 -21.09 -1.55 -0.71
C GLU A 447 -19.70 -2.23 -0.61
N TRP A 448 -18.89 -2.13 -1.67
CA TRP A 448 -17.54 -2.67 -1.71
C TRP A 448 -16.58 -1.94 -0.75
N MET A 449 -16.94 -0.75 -0.28
CA MET A 449 -16.20 0.00 0.75
C MET A 449 -16.51 -0.49 2.17
N SER A 450 -16.48 -1.81 2.37
CA SER A 450 -16.71 -2.46 3.66
C SER A 450 -15.71 -3.57 3.94
N VAL A 451 -15.49 -3.86 5.23
CA VAL A 451 -14.58 -4.95 5.67
C VAL A 451 -15.08 -6.30 5.13
N GLU A 452 -16.37 -6.56 5.24
CA GLU A 452 -17.04 -7.76 4.71
C GLU A 452 -16.72 -7.96 3.22
N ALA A 453 -16.97 -6.96 2.38
CA ALA A 453 -16.76 -7.07 0.94
C ALA A 453 -15.28 -7.29 0.59
N ALA A 454 -14.38 -6.56 1.24
CA ALA A 454 -12.96 -6.63 0.99
C ALA A 454 -12.33 -7.96 1.44
N ALA A 455 -12.80 -8.53 2.55
CA ALA A 455 -12.36 -9.85 3.00
C ALA A 455 -12.79 -10.94 2.01
N GLN A 456 -14.03 -10.88 1.52
CA GLN A 456 -14.55 -11.79 0.49
C GLN A 456 -13.75 -11.69 -0.81
N GLU A 457 -13.48 -10.47 -1.29
CA GLU A 457 -12.66 -10.26 -2.49
C GLU A 457 -11.24 -10.83 -2.32
N SER A 458 -10.65 -10.66 -1.13
CA SER A 458 -9.33 -11.18 -0.82
C SER A 458 -9.27 -12.71 -0.90
N VAL A 459 -10.24 -13.41 -0.30
CA VAL A 459 -10.33 -14.88 -0.37
C VAL A 459 -10.58 -15.36 -1.80
N ASN A 460 -11.48 -14.68 -2.53
CA ASN A 460 -11.78 -15.01 -3.92
C ASN A 460 -10.55 -14.88 -4.83
N ALA A 461 -9.76 -13.82 -4.67
CA ALA A 461 -8.55 -13.61 -5.46
C ALA A 461 -7.46 -14.66 -5.15
N VAL A 462 -7.37 -15.13 -3.90
CA VAL A 462 -6.36 -16.11 -3.45
C VAL A 462 -6.73 -17.57 -3.79
N LYS A 463 -8.01 -17.88 -4.00
CA LYS A 463 -8.49 -19.22 -4.40
C LYS A 463 -7.89 -20.38 -3.59
N ASP A 464 -7.85 -20.24 -2.27
CA ASP A 464 -7.32 -21.26 -1.34
C ASP A 464 -5.83 -21.65 -1.56
N ASP A 465 -5.05 -20.92 -2.36
CA ASP A 465 -3.61 -21.19 -2.50
C ASP A 465 -2.80 -20.82 -1.24
N THR A 466 -3.36 -19.96 -0.39
CA THR A 466 -2.80 -19.62 0.92
C THR A 466 -3.92 -19.24 1.89
N PHE A 467 -3.60 -19.10 3.18
CA PHE A 467 -4.55 -18.56 4.15
C PHE A 467 -4.65 -17.04 4.02
N VAL A 468 -5.86 -16.50 4.13
CA VAL A 468 -6.10 -15.05 4.11
C VAL A 468 -6.54 -14.57 5.49
N TYR A 469 -5.90 -13.52 6.00
CA TYR A 469 -6.25 -12.83 7.22
C TYR A 469 -6.66 -11.39 6.89
N ALA A 470 -7.97 -11.13 6.91
CA ALA A 470 -8.49 -9.79 6.70
C ALA A 470 -7.96 -8.86 7.80
N SER A 471 -7.41 -7.72 7.40
CA SER A 471 -6.62 -6.85 8.27
C SER A 471 -7.31 -5.52 8.50
N LEU A 472 -7.37 -5.06 9.76
CA LEU A 472 -8.05 -3.84 10.17
C LEU A 472 -7.05 -2.72 10.48
N TYR A 473 -7.36 -1.48 10.10
CA TYR A 473 -6.64 -0.30 10.56
C TYR A 473 -7.37 0.33 11.76
N LEU A 474 -6.88 0.06 12.97
CA LEU A 474 -7.57 0.32 14.23
C LEU A 474 -7.92 1.81 14.43
N LEU A 475 -7.09 2.74 13.93
CA LEU A 475 -7.40 4.18 13.98
C LEU A 475 -8.76 4.51 13.34
N GLN A 476 -9.18 3.77 12.31
CA GLN A 476 -10.46 4.00 11.64
C GLN A 476 -11.66 3.82 12.57
N TYR A 477 -11.50 3.09 13.68
CA TYR A 477 -12.57 2.86 14.66
C TYR A 477 -12.41 3.72 15.92
N GLN A 478 -11.57 4.74 15.91
CA GLN A 478 -11.40 5.65 17.04
C GLN A 478 -12.78 6.13 17.54
N ARG A 479 -13.00 6.01 18.87
CA ARG A 479 -14.27 6.32 19.55
C ARG A 479 -15.47 5.47 19.12
N ARG A 480 -15.26 4.35 18.42
CA ARG A 480 -16.31 3.43 17.92
C ARG A 480 -16.00 1.96 18.24
N PRO A 481 -15.82 1.57 19.52
CA PRO A 481 -15.43 0.21 19.91
C PRO A 481 -16.44 -0.88 19.47
N GLN A 482 -17.73 -0.56 19.36
CA GLN A 482 -18.72 -1.51 18.84
C GLN A 482 -18.53 -1.77 17.35
N ALA A 483 -18.23 -0.74 16.56
CA ALA A 483 -17.91 -0.90 15.14
C ALA A 483 -16.60 -1.68 14.95
N PHE A 484 -15.62 -1.46 15.84
CA PHE A 484 -14.38 -2.25 15.87
C PHE A 484 -14.65 -3.73 16.12
N ALA A 485 -15.39 -4.07 17.19
CA ALA A 485 -15.77 -5.45 17.49
C ALA A 485 -16.53 -6.12 16.32
N LYS A 486 -17.45 -5.37 15.70
CA LYS A 486 -18.18 -5.84 14.51
C LYS A 486 -17.23 -6.08 13.33
N ALA A 487 -16.27 -5.19 13.08
CA ALA A 487 -15.27 -5.36 12.03
C ALA A 487 -14.39 -6.60 12.27
N ILE A 488 -14.01 -6.89 13.53
CA ILE A 488 -13.31 -8.15 13.86
C ILE A 488 -14.18 -9.34 13.48
N ALA A 489 -15.46 -9.34 13.85
CA ALA A 489 -16.38 -10.42 13.51
C ALA A 489 -16.50 -10.62 11.98
N GLU A 490 -16.51 -9.54 11.19
CA GLU A 490 -16.51 -9.63 9.74
C GLU A 490 -15.22 -10.22 9.17
N CYS A 491 -14.05 -9.87 9.72
CA CYS A 491 -12.79 -10.52 9.33
C CYS A 491 -12.84 -12.04 9.57
N LEU A 492 -13.29 -12.44 10.76
CA LEU A 492 -13.36 -13.86 11.16
C LEU A 492 -14.41 -14.66 10.39
N SER A 493 -15.49 -14.01 9.96
CA SER A 493 -16.58 -14.66 9.23
C SER A 493 -16.32 -14.76 7.72
N ASN A 494 -15.39 -13.95 7.18
CA ASN A 494 -15.13 -13.86 5.75
C ASN A 494 -13.69 -14.22 5.36
N SER A 495 -12.86 -14.66 6.31
CA SER A 495 -11.48 -15.12 6.07
C SER A 495 -11.03 -16.07 7.19
N GLN A 496 -9.81 -16.63 7.12
CA GLN A 496 -9.33 -17.61 8.11
C GLN A 496 -8.75 -16.97 9.38
N GLY A 497 -8.89 -15.65 9.54
CA GLY A 497 -8.49 -14.94 10.73
C GLY A 497 -8.50 -13.42 10.58
N CYS A 498 -7.97 -12.73 11.58
CA CYS A 498 -7.93 -11.27 11.61
C CYS A 498 -6.53 -10.80 11.97
N MET A 499 -6.03 -9.78 11.26
CA MET A 499 -4.84 -9.04 11.63
C MET A 499 -5.20 -7.62 12.06
N LEU A 500 -4.62 -7.18 13.17
CA LEU A 500 -4.89 -5.88 13.78
C LEU A 500 -3.68 -4.96 13.55
N PHE A 501 -3.86 -3.96 12.69
CA PHE A 501 -2.90 -2.89 12.47
C PHE A 501 -3.41 -1.61 13.16
N ASP A 502 -2.86 -1.17 14.28
CA ASP A 502 -1.57 -1.53 14.87
C ASP A 502 -1.68 -1.46 16.41
N LEU A 503 -0.73 -2.11 17.09
CA LEU A 503 -0.61 -2.17 18.55
C LEU A 503 -0.84 -0.82 19.24
N VAL A 504 -0.32 0.26 18.65
CA VAL A 504 -0.39 1.62 19.21
C VAL A 504 -1.83 2.01 19.56
N TYR A 505 -2.80 1.66 18.72
CA TYR A 505 -4.20 2.02 18.92
C TYR A 505 -4.90 1.09 19.90
N ALA A 506 -4.56 -0.20 19.92
CA ALA A 506 -5.05 -1.12 20.94
C ALA A 506 -4.62 -0.66 22.35
N ARG A 507 -3.37 -0.20 22.47
CA ARG A 507 -2.82 0.37 23.71
C ARG A 507 -3.44 1.72 24.06
N ASP A 508 -3.40 2.69 23.15
CA ASP A 508 -3.76 4.08 23.46
C ASP A 508 -5.27 4.28 23.63
N TYR A 509 -6.10 3.41 23.06
CA TYR A 509 -7.55 3.41 23.26
C TYR A 509 -8.03 2.40 24.29
N ASP A 510 -7.11 1.68 24.95
CA ASP A 510 -7.39 0.66 25.97
C ASP A 510 -8.42 -0.39 25.50
N TRP A 511 -8.24 -0.90 24.28
CA TRP A 511 -9.21 -1.82 23.65
C TRP A 511 -9.00 -3.29 24.02
N TRP A 512 -8.22 -3.58 25.06
CA TRP A 512 -7.93 -4.95 25.46
C TRP A 512 -9.18 -5.75 25.85
N ASP A 513 -10.18 -5.12 26.48
CA ASP A 513 -11.42 -5.80 26.82
C ASP A 513 -12.33 -6.03 25.60
N VAL A 514 -12.27 -5.15 24.60
CA VAL A 514 -12.92 -5.38 23.30
C VAL A 514 -12.29 -6.59 22.61
N LEU A 515 -10.96 -6.70 22.64
CA LEU A 515 -10.24 -7.84 22.06
C LEU A 515 -10.54 -9.15 22.79
N LYS A 516 -10.50 -9.17 24.14
CA LYS A 516 -10.88 -10.35 24.93
C LYS A 516 -12.31 -10.81 24.64
N SER A 517 -13.24 -9.86 24.51
CA SER A 517 -14.64 -10.17 24.18
C SER A 517 -14.80 -10.70 22.75
N SER A 518 -13.98 -10.20 21.82
CA SER A 518 -13.98 -10.64 20.41
C SER A 518 -13.27 -11.99 20.22
N PHE A 519 -12.36 -12.34 21.14
CA PHE A 519 -11.55 -13.56 21.11
C PHE A 519 -11.69 -14.35 22.43
N PRO A 520 -12.88 -14.88 22.76
CA PRO A 520 -13.17 -15.42 24.09
C PRO A 520 -12.42 -16.72 24.43
N THR A 521 -12.00 -17.49 23.42
CA THR A 521 -11.38 -18.82 23.59
C THR A 521 -10.01 -18.86 22.95
N SER A 522 -9.03 -19.52 23.57
CA SER A 522 -7.72 -19.72 22.96
C SER A 522 -7.77 -20.67 21.76
N THR A 523 -6.96 -20.42 20.74
CA THR A 523 -6.84 -21.23 19.52
C THR A 523 -5.49 -20.98 18.82
N LYS A 524 -5.12 -21.84 17.87
CA LYS A 524 -3.94 -21.69 17.01
C LYS A 524 -4.30 -20.98 15.71
N ALA A 525 -3.33 -20.29 15.12
CA ALA A 525 -3.47 -19.78 13.77
C ALA A 525 -3.38 -20.93 12.73
N PRO A 526 -4.10 -20.89 11.60
CA PRO A 526 -4.07 -21.96 10.59
C PRO A 526 -2.67 -22.25 10.03
N HIS A 527 -1.81 -21.24 9.88
CA HIS A 527 -0.44 -21.40 9.38
C HIS A 527 0.50 -22.15 10.36
N GLU A 528 0.11 -22.25 11.63
CA GLU A 528 0.82 -23.00 12.68
C GLU A 528 0.33 -24.45 12.79
N VAL A 529 -0.76 -24.82 12.11
CA VAL A 529 -1.25 -26.20 12.08
C VAL A 529 -0.43 -27.01 11.08
N HIS A 530 0.34 -27.97 11.57
CA HIS A 530 1.24 -28.79 10.75
C HIS A 530 0.49 -29.51 9.61
N GLY A 531 0.96 -29.32 8.37
CA GLY A 531 0.40 -29.97 7.19
C GLY A 531 -0.94 -29.40 6.69
N LEU A 532 -1.50 -28.37 7.34
CA LEU A 532 -2.84 -27.89 7.00
C LEU A 532 -2.88 -27.22 5.62
N LEU A 533 -1.88 -26.38 5.30
CA LEU A 533 -1.83 -25.71 4.00
C LEU A 533 -1.65 -26.72 2.85
N GLU A 534 -0.84 -27.77 3.06
CA GLU A 534 -0.67 -28.85 2.09
C GLU A 534 -1.98 -29.62 1.86
N LYS A 535 -2.75 -29.89 2.93
CA LYS A 535 -4.09 -30.47 2.84
C LYS A 535 -5.04 -29.56 2.05
N VAL A 536 -5.03 -28.25 2.32
CA VAL A 536 -5.83 -27.24 1.61
C VAL A 536 -5.52 -27.26 0.12
N ARG A 537 -4.25 -27.08 -0.25
CA ARG A 537 -3.80 -27.07 -1.66
C ARG A 537 -4.13 -28.39 -2.37
N SER A 538 -3.98 -29.52 -1.70
CA SER A 538 -4.30 -30.85 -2.25
C SER A 538 -5.80 -31.07 -2.44
N ALA A 539 -6.64 -30.54 -1.56
CA ALA A 539 -8.10 -30.59 -1.70
C ALA A 539 -8.59 -29.64 -2.80
N ASN A 540 -8.03 -28.43 -2.91
CA ASN A 540 -8.35 -27.47 -3.96
C ASN A 540 -8.05 -28.02 -5.36
N LYS A 541 -6.85 -28.61 -5.56
CA LYS A 541 -6.48 -29.27 -6.83
C LYS A 541 -7.45 -30.38 -7.23
N ARG A 542 -7.94 -31.18 -6.26
CA ARG A 542 -8.92 -32.25 -6.53
C ARG A 542 -10.29 -31.70 -6.91
N GLN A 543 -10.71 -30.56 -6.36
CA GLN A 543 -11.93 -29.89 -6.77
C GLN A 543 -11.83 -29.32 -8.18
N ALA A 544 -10.69 -28.74 -8.55
CA ALA A 544 -10.47 -28.19 -9.90
C ALA A 544 -10.38 -29.26 -11.01
N SER A 545 -10.10 -30.53 -10.65
CA SER A 545 -10.03 -31.66 -11.60
C SER A 545 -11.35 -32.38 -11.83
N ARG A 546 -12.42 -32.01 -11.11
CA ARG A 546 -13.77 -32.55 -11.24
C ARG A 546 -14.62 -31.57 -12.03
#